data_AF-A0A928J193-F1
#
_entry.id   AF-A0A928J193-F1
#
_cell.length_a   1.000
_cell.length_b   1.000
_cell.length_c   1.000
_cell.angle_alpha   90.00
_cell.angle_beta   90.00
_cell.angle_gamma   90.00
#
_symmetry.space_group_name_H-M   'P 1'
#
loop_
_entity.id
_entity.type
_entity.pdbx_description
1 polymer ?
#
loop_
_entity_poly.entity_id
_entity_poly.type
_entity_poly.pdbx_seq_one_letter_code
_entity_poly.pdbx_strand_id
1 'polypeptide(L)'
;MRKEVKTESLFSSIPDYIKPLFEGTLYPWEVLPKIKGYITELAEKGIEGFTEIKKGVLVGENVKIHPLSDIEAPAIIGHNTEIRPGAYIRGAVITGEGCVLGNSSEFKNAVLFDHVQAPHYNYIGDSILGNYSHMGAGSICSNLKSDGKNVVIHSEEEIDTNLRKVGAILADHADVGCACVLNPGTVIGKNTSVYPTLSLRGVIPCDCIVKAPDNVVKKENRN
;
A
#
# COMPACT_ATOMS: atom_id res chain seq x y z
N MET A 1 7.17 -20.73 -9.71
CA MET A 1 6.41 -19.48 -9.97
C MET A 1 7.34 -18.31 -9.67
N ARG A 2 7.26 -17.22 -10.43
CA ARG A 2 8.22 -16.11 -10.38
C ARG A 2 8.00 -15.26 -9.13
N LYS A 3 9.01 -15.12 -8.28
CA LYS A 3 9.02 -14.23 -7.11
C LYS A 3 9.78 -12.96 -7.48
N GLU A 4 9.16 -11.81 -7.26
CA GLU A 4 9.71 -10.51 -7.63
C GLU A 4 9.70 -9.58 -6.43
N VAL A 5 10.70 -8.72 -6.34
CA VAL A 5 10.86 -7.76 -5.23
C VAL A 5 11.26 -6.36 -5.68
N LYS A 6 11.71 -6.20 -6.93
CA LYS A 6 12.13 -4.91 -7.48
C LYS A 6 10.93 -4.06 -7.86
N THR A 7 11.07 -2.73 -7.73
CA THR A 7 10.01 -1.76 -8.04
C THR A 7 9.46 -1.96 -9.47
N GLU A 8 10.33 -2.05 -10.47
CA GLU A 8 9.96 -2.23 -11.89
C GLU A 8 9.20 -3.55 -12.17
N SER A 9 9.49 -4.58 -11.39
CA SER A 9 8.85 -5.89 -11.55
C SER A 9 7.46 -5.92 -10.91
N LEU A 10 7.26 -5.17 -9.81
CA LEU A 10 6.04 -5.15 -9.02
C LEU A 10 5.01 -4.12 -9.53
N PHE A 11 5.48 -3.04 -10.15
CA PHE A 11 4.63 -1.93 -10.59
C PHE A 11 4.86 -1.63 -12.07
N SER A 12 3.79 -1.69 -12.85
CA SER A 12 3.79 -1.48 -14.30
C SER A 12 3.73 0.01 -14.64
N SER A 13 3.09 0.79 -13.76
CA SER A 13 3.04 2.25 -13.79
C SER A 13 3.00 2.78 -12.36
N ILE A 14 3.45 4.02 -12.17
CA ILE A 14 3.35 4.76 -10.91
C ILE A 14 2.69 6.09 -11.24
N PRO A 15 1.70 6.58 -10.46
CA PRO A 15 1.03 7.84 -10.73
C PRO A 15 2.04 8.99 -10.86
N ASP A 16 1.80 9.93 -11.78
CA ASP A 16 2.84 10.87 -12.23
C ASP A 16 3.43 11.73 -11.10
N TYR A 17 2.60 12.24 -10.19
CA TYR A 17 3.06 13.02 -9.03
C TYR A 17 3.59 12.16 -7.87
N ILE A 18 3.53 10.84 -7.98
CA ILE A 18 4.13 9.89 -7.02
C ILE A 18 5.45 9.36 -7.57
N LYS A 19 5.57 9.23 -8.91
CA LYS A 19 6.73 8.64 -9.59
C LYS A 19 8.08 9.20 -9.15
N PRO A 20 8.28 10.52 -8.95
CA PRO A 20 9.56 11.06 -8.47
C PRO A 20 10.00 10.51 -7.11
N LEU A 21 9.08 10.08 -6.24
CA LEU A 21 9.42 9.45 -4.94
C LEU A 21 10.22 8.16 -5.11
N PHE A 22 10.00 7.43 -6.21
CA PHE A 22 10.63 6.16 -6.51
C PHE A 22 11.91 6.28 -7.35
N GLU A 23 12.25 7.47 -7.83
CA GLU A 23 13.47 7.69 -8.60
C GLU A 23 14.71 7.33 -7.77
N GLY A 24 15.64 6.58 -8.38
CA GLY A 24 16.84 6.10 -7.72
C GLY A 24 16.62 5.02 -6.65
N THR A 25 15.44 4.41 -6.59
CA THR A 25 15.18 3.23 -5.73
C THR A 25 15.24 1.94 -6.54
N LEU A 26 15.81 0.89 -5.95
CA LEU A 26 15.79 -0.47 -6.50
C LEU A 26 14.58 -1.25 -5.96
N TYR A 27 14.32 -1.06 -4.67
CA TYR A 27 13.26 -1.75 -3.96
C TYR A 27 12.20 -0.78 -3.47
N PRO A 28 10.92 -1.18 -3.47
CA PRO A 28 9.83 -0.28 -3.15
C PRO A 28 9.91 0.26 -1.72
N TRP A 29 10.30 -0.57 -0.74
CA TRP A 29 10.37 -0.15 0.67
C TRP A 29 11.41 0.94 0.95
N GLU A 30 12.34 1.22 0.03
CA GLU A 30 13.34 2.29 0.18
C GLU A 30 12.70 3.69 0.20
N VAL A 31 11.46 3.82 -0.27
CA VAL A 31 10.72 5.09 -0.21
C VAL A 31 10.09 5.36 1.15
N LEU A 32 9.84 4.34 1.98
CA LEU A 32 9.14 4.47 3.26
C LEU A 32 9.68 5.57 4.18
N PRO A 33 11.01 5.75 4.38
CA PRO A 33 11.53 6.85 5.19
C PRO A 33 11.44 8.22 4.49
N LYS A 34 11.19 8.25 3.18
CA LYS A 34 11.17 9.46 2.34
C LYS A 34 9.75 10.05 2.19
N ILE A 35 8.70 9.24 2.35
CA ILE A 35 7.29 9.63 2.10
C ILE A 35 6.93 10.96 2.76
N LYS A 36 7.18 11.09 4.07
CA LYS A 36 6.80 12.30 4.83
C LYS A 36 7.45 13.56 4.25
N GLY A 37 8.75 13.50 3.97
CA GLY A 37 9.50 14.63 3.41
C GLY A 37 8.98 15.00 2.03
N TYR A 38 8.75 14.00 1.19
CA TYR A 38 8.23 14.17 -0.17
C TYR A 38 6.84 14.82 -0.21
N ILE A 39 5.90 14.34 0.63
CA ILE A 39 4.55 14.94 0.70
C ILE A 39 4.63 16.39 1.21
N THR A 40 5.53 16.67 2.17
CA THR A 40 5.72 18.04 2.68
C THR A 40 6.22 18.96 1.57
N GLU A 41 7.20 18.53 0.78
CA GLU A 41 7.73 19.28 -0.36
C GLU A 41 6.65 19.54 -1.43
N LEU A 42 5.84 18.53 -1.77
CA LEU A 42 4.74 18.70 -2.71
C LEU A 42 3.64 19.62 -2.17
N ALA A 43 3.34 19.57 -0.88
CA ALA A 43 2.40 20.48 -0.24
C ALA A 43 2.86 21.94 -0.30
N GLU A 44 4.16 22.20 -0.15
CA GLU A 44 4.74 23.54 -0.27
C GLU A 44 4.76 24.07 -1.72
N LYS A 45 5.05 23.19 -2.69
CA LYS A 45 5.09 23.55 -4.11
C LYS A 45 3.70 23.67 -4.75
N GLY A 46 2.72 22.94 -4.22
CA GLY A 46 1.45 22.70 -4.87
C GLY A 46 1.54 21.63 -5.96
N ILE A 47 0.39 21.05 -6.30
CA ILE A 47 0.22 20.09 -7.39
C ILE A 47 -0.95 20.60 -8.23
N GLU A 48 -0.80 20.64 -9.56
CA GLU A 48 -1.87 21.05 -10.46
C GLU A 48 -3.10 20.13 -10.28
N GLY A 49 -4.29 20.72 -10.17
CA GLY A 49 -5.53 19.97 -9.90
C GLY A 49 -5.76 19.58 -8.44
N PHE A 50 -4.91 20.01 -7.51
CA PHE A 50 -5.06 19.77 -6.07
C PHE A 50 -5.34 21.06 -5.31
N THR A 51 -6.17 20.95 -4.27
CA THR A 51 -6.48 22.03 -3.32
C THR A 51 -5.99 21.67 -1.92
N GLU A 52 -5.36 22.61 -1.23
CA GLU A 52 -5.00 22.45 0.18
C GLU A 52 -6.22 22.71 1.08
N ILE A 53 -6.74 21.68 1.74
CA ILE A 53 -7.93 21.79 2.62
C ILE A 53 -7.57 22.05 4.09
N LYS A 54 -6.31 21.75 4.45
CA LYS A 54 -5.70 21.93 5.76
C LYS A 54 -4.19 22.01 5.53
N LYS A 55 -3.47 22.77 6.35
CA LYS A 55 -2.01 22.90 6.22
C LYS A 55 -1.33 21.53 6.09
N GLY A 56 -0.67 21.28 4.96
CA GLY A 56 0.00 20.03 4.63
C GLY A 56 -0.91 18.90 4.11
N VAL A 57 -2.18 19.18 3.82
CA VAL A 57 -3.15 18.21 3.29
C VAL A 57 -3.69 18.70 1.95
N LEU A 58 -3.21 18.08 0.88
CA LEU A 58 -3.68 18.33 -0.49
C LEU A 58 -4.71 17.29 -0.91
N VAL A 59 -5.74 17.72 -1.63
CA VAL A 59 -6.83 16.88 -2.11
C VAL A 59 -7.11 17.21 -3.58
N GLY A 60 -7.14 16.19 -4.43
CA GLY A 60 -7.47 16.31 -5.85
C GLY A 60 -8.96 16.58 -6.09
N GLU A 61 -9.31 16.77 -7.35
CA GLU A 61 -10.69 16.95 -7.79
C GLU A 61 -11.60 15.74 -7.47
N ASN A 62 -12.87 16.01 -7.20
CA ASN A 62 -13.94 15.00 -7.00
C ASN A 62 -13.68 14.00 -5.85
N VAL A 63 -12.81 14.33 -4.91
CA VAL A 63 -12.62 13.51 -3.70
C VAL A 63 -13.83 13.63 -2.78
N LYS A 64 -14.33 12.49 -2.31
CA LYS A 64 -15.45 12.42 -1.37
C LYS A 64 -14.91 12.14 0.02
N ILE A 65 -15.01 13.10 0.92
CA ILE A 65 -14.55 12.96 2.30
C ILE A 65 -15.76 12.87 3.22
N HIS A 66 -15.92 11.74 3.91
CA HIS A 66 -16.99 11.59 4.87
C HIS A 66 -16.74 12.46 6.13
N PRO A 67 -17.74 13.16 6.69
CA PRO A 67 -17.55 14.03 7.86
C PRO A 67 -17.02 13.37 9.15
N LEU A 68 -17.00 12.03 9.20
CA LEU A 68 -16.53 11.23 10.34
C LEU A 68 -15.14 10.63 10.13
N SER A 69 -14.44 11.00 9.04
CA SER A 69 -13.03 10.63 8.85
C SER A 69 -12.12 11.70 9.44
N ASP A 70 -10.90 11.31 9.80
CA ASP A 70 -9.85 12.25 10.22
C ASP A 70 -8.61 12.14 9.32
N ILE A 71 -8.02 13.29 9.00
CA ILE A 71 -6.86 13.42 8.12
C ILE A 71 -5.81 14.29 8.82
N GLU A 72 -4.73 13.63 9.23
CA GLU A 72 -3.52 14.26 9.75
C GLU A 72 -2.54 14.59 8.63
N ALA A 73 -1.86 15.73 8.79
CA ALA A 73 -0.81 16.14 7.88
C ALA A 73 0.51 15.40 8.16
N PRO A 74 1.39 15.23 7.15
CA PRO A 74 1.15 15.59 5.75
C PRO A 74 0.41 14.48 5.00
N ALA A 75 -0.51 14.83 4.10
CA ALA A 75 -1.22 13.86 3.27
C ALA A 75 -1.55 14.42 1.88
N ILE A 76 -1.55 13.56 0.85
CA ILE A 76 -2.03 13.87 -0.49
C ILE A 76 -3.08 12.83 -0.87
N ILE A 77 -4.29 13.28 -1.18
CA ILE A 77 -5.41 12.44 -1.59
C ILE A 77 -5.69 12.69 -3.07
N GLY A 78 -5.42 11.71 -3.92
CA GLY A 78 -5.58 11.81 -5.37
C GLY A 78 -7.04 11.91 -5.83
N HIS A 79 -7.23 12.34 -7.08
CA HIS A 79 -8.54 12.59 -7.71
C HIS A 79 -9.51 11.42 -7.55
N ASN A 80 -10.82 11.71 -7.49
CA ASN A 80 -11.88 10.70 -7.48
C ASN A 80 -11.82 9.69 -6.29
N THR A 81 -10.99 9.94 -5.28
CA THR A 81 -10.83 9.07 -4.12
C THR A 81 -12.01 9.21 -3.16
N GLU A 82 -12.41 8.09 -2.55
CA GLU A 82 -13.45 8.04 -1.52
C GLU A 82 -12.81 7.78 -0.15
N ILE A 83 -13.01 8.69 0.80
CA ILE A 83 -12.68 8.53 2.22
C ILE A 83 -13.98 8.28 2.99
N ARG A 84 -14.09 7.08 3.55
CA ARG A 84 -15.32 6.55 4.18
C ARG A 84 -15.41 6.88 5.69
N PRO A 85 -16.58 6.67 6.32
CA PRO A 85 -16.77 7.02 7.74
C PRO A 85 -15.74 6.34 8.65
N GLY A 86 -15.15 7.08 9.58
CA GLY A 86 -14.18 6.54 10.54
C GLY A 86 -12.82 6.17 9.94
N ALA A 87 -12.56 6.45 8.66
CA ALA A 87 -11.21 6.36 8.12
C ALA A 87 -10.28 7.31 8.88
N TYR A 88 -9.11 6.82 9.29
CA TYR A 88 -8.09 7.61 9.98
C TYR A 88 -6.80 7.63 9.17
N ILE A 89 -6.50 8.78 8.57
CA ILE A 89 -5.29 9.02 7.79
C ILE A 89 -4.29 9.68 8.73
N ARG A 90 -3.36 8.91 9.27
CA ARG A 90 -2.43 9.31 10.34
C ARG A 90 -1.16 10.00 9.82
N GLY A 91 -1.27 10.65 8.67
CA GLY A 91 -0.18 11.35 8.00
C GLY A 91 0.86 10.45 7.33
N ALA A 92 1.70 11.11 6.53
CA ALA A 92 2.59 10.49 5.57
C ALA A 92 1.85 9.51 4.63
N VAL A 93 0.65 9.87 4.18
CA VAL A 93 -0.13 9.05 3.24
C VAL A 93 -0.28 9.78 1.93
N ILE A 94 0.07 9.10 0.84
CA ILE A 94 -0.11 9.59 -0.53
C ILE A 94 -0.85 8.53 -1.33
N THR A 95 -1.93 8.92 -2.01
CA THR A 95 -2.76 8.03 -2.82
C THR A 95 -2.73 8.49 -4.26
N GLY A 96 -2.83 7.57 -5.22
CA GLY A 96 -3.19 7.83 -6.61
C GLY A 96 -4.67 8.21 -6.75
N GLU A 97 -5.19 8.16 -7.96
CA GLU A 97 -6.60 8.42 -8.23
C GLU A 97 -7.51 7.23 -7.92
N GLY A 98 -8.81 7.51 -7.70
CA GLY A 98 -9.86 6.50 -7.60
C GLY A 98 -9.71 5.51 -6.44
N CYS A 99 -8.96 5.87 -5.40
CA CYS A 99 -8.74 5.00 -4.25
C CYS A 99 -9.98 4.91 -3.35
N VAL A 100 -10.08 3.86 -2.54
CA VAL A 100 -11.07 3.74 -1.46
C VAL A 100 -10.36 3.57 -0.12
N LEU A 101 -10.41 4.63 0.68
CA LEU A 101 -9.91 4.66 2.05
C LEU A 101 -11.08 4.38 2.99
N GLY A 102 -11.15 3.12 3.44
CA GLY A 102 -12.35 2.48 3.92
C GLY A 102 -12.87 2.84 5.30
N ASN A 103 -14.06 2.32 5.58
CA ASN A 103 -14.73 2.50 6.87
C ASN A 103 -13.89 1.91 8.01
N SER A 104 -13.66 2.72 9.05
CA SER A 104 -12.88 2.32 10.23
C SER A 104 -11.51 1.71 9.89
N SER A 105 -10.89 2.19 8.80
CA SER A 105 -9.55 1.81 8.39
C SER A 105 -8.53 2.87 8.80
N GLU A 106 -7.34 2.45 9.24
CA GLU A 106 -6.21 3.35 9.54
C GLU A 106 -5.13 3.23 8.45
N PHE A 107 -4.64 4.38 7.98
CA PHE A 107 -3.56 4.50 7.00
C PHE A 107 -2.44 5.34 7.58
N LYS A 108 -1.20 4.87 7.47
CA LYS A 108 -0.04 5.56 8.04
C LYS A 108 1.23 5.26 7.26
N ASN A 109 1.97 6.30 6.87
CA ASN A 109 3.23 6.14 6.14
C ASN A 109 3.08 5.18 4.95
N ALA A 110 2.11 5.46 4.08
CA ALA A 110 1.65 4.53 3.06
C ALA A 110 1.55 5.20 1.69
N VAL A 111 1.85 4.42 0.66
CA VAL A 111 1.68 4.81 -0.74
C VAL A 111 0.64 3.88 -1.36
N LEU A 112 -0.44 4.45 -1.86
CA LEU A 112 -1.48 3.72 -2.60
C LEU A 112 -1.43 4.24 -4.04
N PHE A 113 -1.32 3.37 -5.03
CA PHE A 113 -1.40 3.77 -6.44
C PHE A 113 -2.85 3.84 -6.91
N ASP A 114 -3.07 3.96 -8.23
CA ASP A 114 -4.40 4.20 -8.76
C ASP A 114 -5.33 3.03 -8.49
N HIS A 115 -6.58 3.35 -8.14
CA HIS A 115 -7.67 2.41 -7.92
C HIS A 115 -7.43 1.37 -6.81
N VAL A 116 -6.56 1.66 -5.85
CA VAL A 116 -6.38 0.81 -4.66
C VAL A 116 -7.62 0.85 -3.78
N GLN A 117 -8.03 -0.32 -3.27
CA GLN A 117 -9.19 -0.44 -2.39
C GLN A 117 -8.82 -1.10 -1.06
N ALA A 118 -9.02 -0.37 0.04
CA ALA A 118 -8.96 -0.90 1.40
C ALA A 118 -10.25 -0.50 2.15
N PRO A 119 -11.39 -1.13 1.80
CA PRO A 119 -12.72 -0.57 2.03
C PRO A 119 -13.26 -0.72 3.46
N HIS A 120 -12.75 -1.65 4.29
CA HIS A 120 -13.36 -1.97 5.59
C HIS A 120 -12.35 -2.51 6.61
N TYR A 121 -12.24 -1.83 7.76
CA TYR A 121 -11.50 -2.32 8.95
C TYR A 121 -10.04 -2.71 8.68
N ASN A 122 -9.38 -2.01 7.76
CA ASN A 122 -8.00 -2.29 7.39
C ASN A 122 -7.02 -1.48 8.25
N TYR A 123 -5.83 -2.02 8.48
CA TYR A 123 -4.69 -1.23 8.94
C TYR A 123 -3.56 -1.34 7.92
N ILE A 124 -3.22 -0.21 7.31
CA ILE A 124 -2.22 -0.08 6.25
C ILE A 124 -1.10 0.85 6.74
N GLY A 125 -0.12 0.27 7.45
CA GLY A 125 1.03 0.99 8.00
C GLY A 125 2.33 0.66 7.27
N ASP A 126 3.15 1.66 6.94
CA ASP A 126 4.49 1.49 6.35
C ASP A 126 4.47 0.58 5.10
N SER A 127 3.46 0.77 4.23
CA SER A 127 3.09 -0.17 3.16
C SER A 127 2.96 0.52 1.80
N ILE A 128 3.12 -0.24 0.73
CA ILE A 128 3.00 0.24 -0.67
C ILE A 128 2.05 -0.69 -1.42
N LEU A 129 0.97 -0.13 -1.96
CA LEU A 129 -0.10 -0.85 -2.62
C LEU A 129 -0.17 -0.43 -4.09
N GLY A 130 0.12 -1.37 -4.99
CA GLY A 130 0.17 -1.20 -6.44
C GLY A 130 -1.21 -0.98 -7.06
N ASN A 131 -1.23 -0.64 -8.35
CA ASN A 131 -2.46 -0.24 -9.04
C ASN A 131 -3.50 -1.36 -8.97
N TYR A 132 -4.77 -0.99 -8.75
CA TYR A 132 -5.89 -1.93 -8.67
C TYR A 132 -5.72 -3.04 -7.62
N SER A 133 -4.84 -2.86 -6.64
CA SER A 133 -4.73 -3.82 -5.53
C SER A 133 -5.87 -3.66 -4.53
N HIS A 134 -6.25 -4.76 -3.90
CA HIS A 134 -7.41 -4.83 -3.00
C HIS A 134 -7.06 -5.51 -1.68
N MET A 135 -7.55 -4.93 -0.59
CA MET A 135 -7.42 -5.44 0.78
C MET A 135 -8.80 -5.78 1.32
N GLY A 136 -9.10 -7.07 1.45
CA GLY A 136 -10.35 -7.57 2.01
C GLY A 136 -10.60 -7.06 3.44
N ALA A 137 -11.85 -7.11 3.87
CA ALA A 137 -12.27 -6.56 5.14
C ALA A 137 -11.48 -7.15 6.31
N GLY A 138 -10.98 -6.30 7.22
CA GLY A 138 -10.24 -6.75 8.40
C GLY A 138 -8.82 -7.23 8.11
N SER A 139 -8.32 -7.11 6.88
CA SER A 139 -6.94 -7.49 6.55
C SER A 139 -5.94 -6.43 6.98
N ILE A 140 -4.83 -6.88 7.57
CA ILE A 140 -3.88 -6.05 8.31
C ILE A 140 -2.46 -6.17 7.73
N CYS A 141 -1.83 -5.04 7.46
CA CYS A 141 -0.40 -4.94 7.20
C CYS A 141 0.36 -4.74 8.51
N SER A 142 0.83 -5.83 9.13
CA SER A 142 1.67 -5.73 10.32
C SER A 142 3.02 -5.16 9.93
N ASN A 143 3.47 -4.10 10.60
CA ASN A 143 4.64 -3.32 10.19
C ASN A 143 5.83 -3.40 11.13
N LEU A 144 5.70 -4.04 12.31
CA LEU A 144 6.77 -4.13 13.31
C LEU A 144 7.01 -5.58 13.70
N LYS A 145 8.28 -5.98 13.80
CA LYS A 145 8.65 -7.29 14.34
C LYS A 145 8.67 -7.27 15.87
N SER A 146 8.12 -8.30 16.50
CA SER A 146 8.09 -8.45 17.96
C SER A 146 9.47 -8.65 18.58
N ASP A 147 10.44 -9.17 17.82
CA ASP A 147 11.83 -9.34 18.27
C ASP A 147 12.63 -8.02 18.29
N GLY A 148 12.00 -6.92 17.86
CA GLY A 148 12.62 -5.61 17.80
C GLY A 148 13.81 -5.53 16.85
N LYS A 149 13.98 -6.43 15.88
CA LYS A 149 15.01 -6.35 14.84
C LYS A 149 14.50 -5.59 13.61
N ASN A 150 15.40 -5.31 12.68
CA ASN A 150 15.02 -4.79 11.37
C ASN A 150 14.16 -5.81 10.62
N VAL A 151 13.30 -5.31 9.73
CA VAL A 151 12.49 -6.15 8.85
C VAL A 151 13.38 -6.70 7.74
N VAL A 152 13.23 -8.00 7.48
CA VAL A 152 13.92 -8.73 6.42
C VAL A 152 12.87 -9.21 5.42
N ILE A 153 13.11 -8.99 4.13
CA ILE A 153 12.29 -9.55 3.06
C ILE A 153 12.78 -10.97 2.79
N HIS A 154 11.92 -11.96 3.04
CA HIS A 154 12.23 -13.37 2.81
C HIS A 154 11.90 -13.74 1.34
N SER A 155 12.88 -13.52 0.46
CA SER A 155 12.80 -13.88 -0.96
C SER A 155 13.53 -15.21 -1.23
N GLU A 156 14.14 -15.40 -2.41
CA GLU A 156 15.11 -16.49 -2.61
C GLU A 156 16.38 -16.27 -1.78
N GLU A 157 16.73 -14.99 -1.58
CA GLU A 157 17.74 -14.54 -0.63
C GLU A 157 17.08 -13.68 0.45
N GLU A 158 17.68 -13.64 1.64
CA GLU A 158 17.24 -12.73 2.70
C GLU A 158 17.75 -11.32 2.43
N ILE A 159 16.84 -10.35 2.37
CA ILE A 159 17.19 -8.94 2.12
C ILE A 159 16.88 -8.14 3.38
N ASP A 160 17.91 -7.69 4.10
CA ASP A 160 17.75 -6.75 5.21
C ASP A 160 17.36 -5.37 4.66
N THR A 161 16.19 -4.88 5.07
CA THR A 161 15.69 -3.57 4.64
C THR A 161 16.43 -2.40 5.32
N ASN A 162 17.16 -2.67 6.40
CA ASN A 162 17.69 -1.69 7.35
C ASN A 162 16.62 -0.83 8.03
N LEU A 163 15.34 -1.21 7.93
CA LEU A 163 14.22 -0.48 8.49
C LEU A 163 13.61 -1.23 9.68
N ARG A 164 13.27 -0.48 10.73
CA ARG A 164 12.53 -0.99 11.89
C ARG A 164 11.08 -1.33 11.56
N LYS A 165 10.49 -0.58 10.62
CA LYS A 165 9.09 -0.73 10.24
C LYS A 165 8.96 -0.85 8.73
N VAL A 166 8.34 -1.95 8.32
CA VAL A 166 7.94 -2.24 6.94
C VAL A 166 6.70 -3.12 7.04
N GLY A 167 5.59 -2.64 6.52
CA GLY A 167 4.34 -3.39 6.41
C GLY A 167 4.38 -4.36 5.25
N ALA A 168 3.44 -4.23 4.32
CA ALA A 168 3.36 -5.07 3.14
C ALA A 168 3.58 -4.28 1.85
N ILE A 169 4.03 -4.99 0.82
CA ILE A 169 4.10 -4.51 -0.55
C ILE A 169 3.14 -5.34 -1.39
N LEU A 170 2.07 -4.74 -1.89
CA LEU A 170 1.16 -5.36 -2.84
C LEU A 170 1.52 -4.87 -4.23
N ALA A 171 1.82 -5.78 -5.15
CA ALA A 171 2.00 -5.44 -6.56
C ALA A 171 0.67 -5.09 -7.24
N ASP A 172 0.74 -4.68 -8.52
CA ASP A 172 -0.47 -4.42 -9.31
C ASP A 172 -1.42 -5.61 -9.33
N HIS A 173 -2.72 -5.34 -9.17
CA HIS A 173 -3.80 -6.32 -9.18
C HIS A 173 -3.67 -7.44 -8.13
N ALA A 174 -2.86 -7.23 -7.07
CA ALA A 174 -2.85 -8.12 -5.92
C ALA A 174 -4.18 -8.00 -5.15
N ASP A 175 -4.81 -9.13 -4.86
CA ASP A 175 -6.09 -9.19 -4.16
C ASP A 175 -5.96 -10.04 -2.90
N VAL A 176 -6.12 -9.41 -1.75
CA VAL A 176 -6.00 -10.05 -0.44
C VAL A 176 -7.37 -10.29 0.14
N GLY A 177 -7.72 -11.55 0.42
CA GLY A 177 -8.98 -11.92 1.06
C GLY A 177 -9.14 -11.33 2.47
N CYS A 178 -10.36 -11.40 3.01
CA CYS A 178 -10.70 -10.84 4.32
C CYS A 178 -9.91 -11.47 5.48
N ALA A 179 -9.73 -10.71 6.55
CA ALA A 179 -9.10 -11.15 7.80
C ALA A 179 -7.71 -11.79 7.63
N CYS A 180 -6.97 -11.39 6.61
CA CYS A 180 -5.58 -11.81 6.42
C CYS A 180 -4.64 -10.97 7.27
N VAL A 181 -3.54 -11.59 7.72
CA VAL A 181 -2.42 -10.88 8.33
C VAL A 181 -1.22 -10.98 7.41
N LEU A 182 -0.80 -9.84 6.86
CA LEU A 182 0.45 -9.73 6.14
C LEU A 182 1.53 -9.36 7.16
N ASN A 183 2.45 -10.29 7.41
CA ASN A 183 3.54 -10.08 8.35
C ASN A 183 4.52 -9.00 7.83
N PRO A 184 5.35 -8.38 8.70
CA PRO A 184 6.30 -7.36 8.27
C PRO A 184 7.18 -7.85 7.12
N GLY A 185 7.24 -7.07 6.03
CA GLY A 185 8.01 -7.37 4.84
C GLY A 185 7.37 -8.37 3.86
N THR A 186 6.07 -8.64 3.99
CA THR A 186 5.35 -9.50 3.04
C THR A 186 5.22 -8.80 1.68
N VAL A 187 5.54 -9.51 0.61
CA VAL A 187 5.39 -9.01 -0.78
C VAL A 187 4.39 -9.91 -1.50
N ILE A 188 3.32 -9.34 -2.04
CA ILE A 188 2.34 -10.05 -2.86
C ILE A 188 2.58 -9.69 -4.33
N GLY A 189 2.92 -10.68 -5.16
CA GLY A 189 3.19 -10.51 -6.58
C GLY A 189 1.96 -10.11 -7.41
N LYS A 190 2.21 -9.69 -8.67
CA LYS A 190 1.17 -9.20 -9.59
C LYS A 190 0.09 -10.24 -9.82
N ASN A 191 -1.16 -9.79 -9.97
CA ASN A 191 -2.34 -10.61 -10.29
C ASN A 191 -2.62 -11.77 -9.30
N THR A 192 -2.02 -11.75 -8.12
CA THR A 192 -2.14 -12.82 -7.14
C THR A 192 -3.35 -12.63 -6.25
N SER A 193 -4.11 -13.71 -6.06
CA SER A 193 -5.27 -13.72 -5.16
C SER A 193 -4.97 -14.55 -3.91
N VAL A 194 -5.21 -13.98 -2.73
CA VAL A 194 -4.99 -14.62 -1.43
C VAL A 194 -6.34 -14.95 -0.82
N TYR A 195 -6.55 -16.20 -0.40
CA TYR A 195 -7.78 -16.59 0.29
C TYR A 195 -7.88 -15.93 1.67
N PRO A 196 -9.11 -15.76 2.20
CA PRO A 196 -9.31 -15.15 3.52
C PRO A 196 -8.59 -15.89 4.65
N THR A 197 -8.38 -15.20 5.76
CA THR A 197 -7.88 -15.73 7.05
C THR A 197 -6.43 -16.21 7.07
N LEU A 198 -5.67 -15.95 6.00
CA LEU A 198 -4.28 -16.40 5.91
C LEU A 198 -3.32 -15.43 6.63
N SER A 199 -2.33 -16.01 7.32
CA SER A 199 -1.17 -15.29 7.82
C SER A 199 0.01 -15.57 6.88
N LEU A 200 0.49 -14.54 6.18
CA LEU A 200 1.50 -14.67 5.13
C LEU A 200 2.79 -13.94 5.50
N ARG A 201 3.92 -14.49 5.06
CA ARG A 201 5.27 -13.94 5.24
C ARG A 201 6.11 -14.22 4.00
N GLY A 202 7.00 -13.28 3.67
CA GLY A 202 7.94 -13.41 2.57
C GLY A 202 7.32 -13.02 1.23
N VAL A 203 7.96 -13.46 0.15
CA VAL A 203 7.56 -13.11 -1.23
C VAL A 203 6.64 -14.17 -1.82
N ILE A 204 5.40 -13.77 -2.07
CA ILE A 204 4.39 -14.55 -2.76
C ILE A 204 4.51 -14.28 -4.27
N PRO A 205 4.58 -15.32 -5.12
CA PRO A 205 4.84 -15.15 -6.54
C PRO A 205 3.66 -14.47 -7.28
N CYS A 206 3.93 -14.01 -8.50
CA CYS A 206 2.91 -13.48 -9.41
C CYS A 206 2.00 -14.59 -9.97
N ASP A 207 0.84 -14.19 -10.49
CA ASP A 207 -0.11 -15.00 -11.26
C ASP A 207 -0.51 -16.29 -10.55
N CYS A 208 -0.79 -16.19 -9.24
CA CYS A 208 -1.13 -17.35 -8.41
C CYS A 208 -2.37 -17.13 -7.54
N ILE A 209 -2.86 -18.24 -6.98
CA ILE A 209 -3.87 -18.26 -5.94
C ILE A 209 -3.25 -18.90 -4.70
N VAL A 210 -3.19 -18.15 -3.61
CA VAL A 210 -2.74 -18.64 -2.30
C VAL A 210 -3.94 -19.15 -1.54
N LYS A 211 -4.10 -20.48 -1.49
CA LYS A 211 -5.22 -21.13 -0.78
C LYS A 211 -4.88 -21.39 0.68
N ALA A 212 -3.61 -21.64 0.95
CA ALA A 212 -2.99 -21.74 2.27
C ALA A 212 -1.49 -21.36 2.13
N PRO A 213 -0.75 -21.08 3.22
CA PRO A 213 0.66 -20.68 3.12
C PRO A 213 1.55 -21.68 2.38
N ASP A 214 1.23 -22.96 2.49
CA ASP A 214 1.90 -24.10 1.83
C ASP A 214 1.17 -24.57 0.55
N ASN A 215 0.04 -23.95 0.20
CA ASN A 215 -0.78 -24.30 -0.95
C ASN A 215 -0.96 -23.10 -1.89
N VAL A 216 0.03 -22.92 -2.76
CA VAL A 216 0.04 -21.88 -3.79
C VAL A 216 -0.09 -22.54 -5.15
N VAL A 217 -1.13 -22.19 -5.89
CA VAL A 217 -1.40 -22.75 -7.23
C VAL A 217 -1.33 -21.66 -8.29
N LYS A 218 -0.95 -22.02 -9.52
CA LYS A 218 -0.99 -21.07 -10.64
C LYS A 218 -2.43 -20.63 -10.90
N LYS A 219 -2.64 -19.34 -11.12
CA LYS A 219 -3.93 -18.79 -11.54
C LYS A 219 -4.10 -19.10 -13.02
N GLU A 220 -5.08 -19.94 -13.34
CA GLU A 220 -5.45 -20.19 -14.74
C GLU A 220 -6.25 -19.00 -15.25
N ASN A 221 -5.97 -18.57 -16.49
CA ASN A 221 -6.79 -17.58 -17.17
C ASN A 221 -8.18 -18.19 -17.32
N ARG A 222 -9.15 -17.69 -16.53
CA ARG A 222 -10.55 -17.92 -16.82
C ARG A 222 -10.88 -17.00 -17.98
N ASN A 223 -10.96 -17.58 -19.19
CA ASN A 223 -11.48 -16.93 -20.39
C ASN A 223 -12.85 -16.32 -20.11
#